data_AF-A0A7S0A469-F1
#
_entry.id   AF-A0A7S0A469-F1
#
_cell.length_a   1.000
_cell.length_b   1.000
_cell.length_c   1.000
_cell.angle_alpha   90.00
_cell.angle_beta   90.00
_cell.angle_gamma   90.00
#
_symmetry.space_group_name_H-M   'P 1'
#
loop_
_entity.id
_entity.type
_entity.pdbx_description
1 polymer ?
#
loop_
_entity_poly.entity_id
_entity_poly.type
_entity_poly.pdbx_seq_one_letter_code
_entity_poly.pdbx_strand_id
1 'polypeptide(L)'
;RLMKARLRLTPLGAHLAQLPVDAGMGKLLVLGCLFGIPRDVCVLAAALTTKSPFQAGIGDKRKEVEKRRVELANKFIDGSLESDHLLLVSLFLHWEQLG
;
A
#
# COMPACT_ATOMS: atom_id res chain seq x y z
N ARG A 1 3.32 25.90 -31.99
CA ARG A 1 1.96 25.63 -31.48
C ARG A 1 1.72 24.12 -31.60
N LEU A 2 2.22 23.34 -30.63
CA LEU A 2 2.25 21.88 -30.72
C LEU A 2 0.84 21.30 -30.60
N MET A 3 0.53 20.34 -31.46
CA MET A 3 -0.74 19.64 -31.55
C MET A 3 -1.09 19.01 -30.19
N LYS A 4 -2.13 19.51 -29.52
CA LYS A 4 -2.77 18.78 -28.43
C LYS A 4 -3.41 17.54 -29.03
N ALA A 5 -2.79 16.38 -28.85
CA ALA A 5 -3.48 15.11 -29.00
C ALA A 5 -4.80 15.20 -28.21
N ARG A 6 -5.93 14.84 -28.81
CA ARG A 6 -7.23 14.81 -28.12
C ARG A 6 -7.15 13.75 -27.01
N LEU A 7 -6.80 14.17 -25.80
CA LEU A 7 -6.78 13.32 -24.61
C LEU A 7 -8.22 12.91 -24.28
N ARG A 8 -8.61 11.73 -24.76
CA ARG A 8 -9.87 11.09 -24.37
C ARG A 8 -9.62 10.24 -23.14
N LEU A 9 -10.54 10.31 -22.17
CA LEU A 9 -10.49 9.47 -20.99
C LEU A 9 -10.67 7.99 -21.40
N THR A 10 -9.85 7.11 -20.84
CA THR A 10 -10.06 5.67 -20.99
C THR A 10 -11.24 5.21 -20.11
N PRO A 11 -11.85 4.04 -20.36
CA PRO A 11 -12.88 3.50 -19.49
C PRO A 11 -12.41 3.38 -18.02
N LEU A 12 -11.19 2.89 -17.80
CA LEU A 12 -10.58 2.88 -16.47
C LEU A 12 -10.45 4.31 -15.92
N GLY A 13 -9.96 5.26 -16.72
CA GLY A 13 -9.86 6.67 -16.32
C GLY A 13 -11.21 7.28 -15.92
N ALA A 14 -12.31 6.87 -16.56
CA ALA A 14 -13.66 7.30 -16.19
C ALA A 14 -14.11 6.75 -14.83
N HIS A 15 -13.74 5.51 -14.49
CA HIS A 15 -13.96 4.98 -13.14
C HIS A 15 -13.08 5.71 -12.12
N LEU A 16 -11.80 5.94 -12.42
CA LEU A 16 -10.89 6.63 -11.50
C LEU A 16 -11.32 8.07 -11.22
N ALA A 17 -11.85 8.77 -12.22
CA ALA A 17 -12.33 10.15 -12.08
C ALA A 17 -13.52 10.30 -11.12
N GLN A 18 -14.20 9.21 -10.76
CA GLN A 18 -15.32 9.21 -9.81
C GLN A 18 -14.88 8.93 -8.37
N LEU A 19 -13.63 8.50 -8.15
CA LEU A 19 -13.13 8.15 -6.82
C LEU A 19 -12.46 9.36 -6.16
N PRO A 20 -12.71 9.63 -4.86
CA PRO A 20 -12.10 10.73 -4.12
C PRO A 20 -10.68 10.40 -3.62
N VAL A 21 -9.86 9.78 -4.48
CA VAL A 21 -8.46 9.41 -4.20
C VAL A 21 -7.60 9.77 -5.40
N ASP A 22 -6.29 9.79 -5.24
CA ASP A 22 -5.41 9.94 -6.39
C ASP A 22 -5.55 8.76 -7.36
N ALA A 23 -5.28 9.00 -8.64
CA ALA A 23 -5.49 8.00 -9.69
C ALA A 23 -4.65 6.73 -9.48
N GLY A 24 -3.52 6.80 -8.77
CA GLY A 24 -2.68 5.65 -8.44
C GLY A 24 -3.38 4.74 -7.44
N MET A 25 -3.84 5.30 -6.32
CA MET A 25 -4.59 4.56 -5.30
C MET A 25 -5.95 4.08 -5.81
N GLY A 26 -6.65 4.89 -6.59
CA GLY A 26 -7.89 4.47 -7.24
C GLY A 26 -7.67 3.26 -8.14
N LYS A 27 -6.58 3.23 -8.91
CA LYS A 27 -6.24 2.08 -9.77
C LYS A 27 -5.90 0.85 -8.95
N LEU A 28 -5.15 1.01 -7.87
CA LEU A 28 -4.82 -0.06 -6.94
C LEU A 28 -6.10 -0.69 -6.37
N LEU A 29 -7.02 0.11 -5.82
CA LEU A 29 -8.30 -0.35 -5.27
C LEU A 29 -9.16 -1.07 -6.31
N VAL A 30 -9.29 -0.52 -7.52
CA VAL A 30 -10.05 -1.17 -8.62
C VAL A 30 -9.46 -2.54 -8.96
N LEU A 31 -8.13 -2.66 -9.03
CA LEU A 31 -7.46 -3.94 -9.27
C LEU A 31 -7.66 -4.92 -8.11
N GLY A 32 -7.65 -4.44 -6.86
CA GLY A 32 -7.97 -5.27 -5.69
C GLY A 32 -9.35 -5.89 -5.75
N CYS A 33 -10.36 -5.11 -6.16
CA CYS A 33 -11.71 -5.63 -6.42
C CYS A 33 -11.72 -6.65 -7.57
N LEU A 34 -11.01 -6.37 -8.67
CA LEU A 34 -10.95 -7.26 -9.83
C LEU A 34 -10.28 -8.61 -9.50
N PHE A 35 -9.26 -8.62 -8.65
CA PHE A 35 -8.53 -9.82 -8.24
C PHE A 35 -9.14 -10.54 -7.03
N GLY A 36 -10.25 -10.04 -6.49
CA GLY A 36 -10.94 -10.68 -5.36
C GLY A 36 -10.24 -10.51 -4.00
N ILE A 37 -9.34 -9.53 -3.89
CA ILE A 37 -8.62 -9.19 -2.65
C ILE A 37 -8.85 -7.73 -2.21
N PRO A 38 -10.09 -7.22 -2.21
CA PRO A 38 -10.35 -5.80 -1.96
C PRO A 38 -9.91 -5.36 -0.56
N ARG A 39 -10.01 -6.25 0.44
CA ARG A 39 -9.65 -5.95 1.83
C ARG A 39 -8.16 -5.63 1.98
N ASP A 40 -7.31 -6.56 1.54
CA ASP A 40 -5.85 -6.44 1.68
C ASP A 40 -5.32 -5.24 0.91
N VAL A 41 -5.93 -4.97 -0.26
CA VAL A 41 -5.59 -3.81 -1.07
C VAL A 41 -6.07 -2.49 -0.45
N CYS A 42 -7.22 -2.47 0.23
CA CYS A 42 -7.65 -1.31 1.02
C CYS A 42 -6.69 -1.02 2.18
N VAL A 43 -6.25 -2.06 2.90
CA VAL A 43 -5.25 -1.94 3.96
C VAL A 43 -3.95 -1.39 3.41
N LEU A 44 -3.48 -1.94 2.27
CA LEU A 44 -2.28 -1.45 1.61
C LEU A 44 -2.41 0.01 1.17
N ALA A 45 -3.52 0.38 0.53
CA ALA A 45 -3.77 1.76 0.08
C ALA A 45 -3.79 2.74 1.27
N ALA A 46 -4.42 2.35 2.38
CA ALA A 46 -4.39 3.15 3.61
C ALA A 46 -2.97 3.28 4.17
N ALA A 47 -2.20 2.20 4.21
CA ALA A 47 -0.82 2.22 4.69
C ALA A 47 0.11 3.08 3.81
N LEU A 48 -0.10 3.10 2.49
CA LEU A 48 0.68 3.91 1.54
C LEU A 48 0.33 5.39 1.57
N THR A 49 -0.91 5.73 1.95
CA THR A 49 -1.39 7.13 2.00
C THR A 49 -1.23 7.76 3.38
N THR A 50 -0.83 6.98 4.38
CA THR A 50 -0.59 7.43 5.75
C THR A 50 0.88 7.25 6.14
N LYS A 51 1.23 7.63 7.37
CA LYS A 51 2.60 7.48 7.88
C LYS A 51 2.88 6.00 8.15
N SER A 52 4.06 5.55 7.72
CA SER A 52 4.53 4.20 8.00
C SER A 52 4.60 3.91 9.51
N PRO A 53 4.18 2.72 9.98
CA PRO A 53 4.32 2.31 11.37
C PRO A 53 5.80 2.12 11.78
N PHE A 54 6.71 1.99 10.81
CA PHE A 54 8.15 1.86 11.05
C PHE A 54 8.87 3.21 11.08
N GLN A 55 8.23 4.25 11.61
CA GLN A 55 8.84 5.57 11.70
C GLN A 55 9.73 5.68 12.96
N ALA A 56 11.01 5.98 12.75
CA ALA A 56 11.94 6.29 13.84
C ALA A 56 11.97 7.80 14.12
N GLY A 57 12.04 8.17 15.40
CA GLY A 57 12.35 9.53 15.82
C GLY A 57 13.82 9.92 15.55
N ILE A 58 14.20 11.15 15.88
CA ILE A 58 15.58 11.64 15.72
C ILE A 58 16.52 10.87 16.67
N GLY A 59 17.67 10.40 16.15
CA GLY A 59 18.73 9.72 16.92
C GLY A 59 18.86 8.21 16.66
N ASP A 60 19.45 7.48 17.61
CA ASP A 60 19.85 6.07 17.46
C ASP A 60 18.69 5.06 17.34
N LYS A 61 17.45 5.50 17.52
CA LYS A 61 16.24 4.65 17.42
C LYS A 61 16.00 4.10 16.02
N ARG A 62 16.62 4.69 14.99
CA ARG A 62 16.46 4.22 13.59
C ARG A 62 16.96 2.80 13.37
N LYS A 63 18.09 2.44 13.99
CA LYS A 63 18.65 1.08 13.88
C LYS A 63 17.76 0.05 14.55
N GLU A 64 17.17 0.40 15.68
CA GLU A 64 16.24 -0.47 16.41
C GLU A 64 14.96 -0.72 15.61
N VAL A 65 14.36 0.33 15.06
CA VAL A 65 13.14 0.20 14.23
C VAL A 65 13.41 -0.64 12.99
N GLU A 66 14.55 -0.45 12.32
CA GLU A 66 14.93 -1.27 11.17
C GLU A 66 15.11 -2.74 11.57
N LYS A 67 15.79 -3.01 12.70
CA LYS A 67 15.94 -4.37 13.22
C LYS A 67 14.57 -5.03 13.48
N ARG A 68 13.65 -4.30 14.13
CA ARG A 68 12.29 -4.79 14.37
C ARG A 68 11.54 -5.05 13.07
N ARG A 69 11.70 -4.19 12.07
CA ARG A 69 11.07 -4.38 10.75
C ARG A 69 11.52 -5.69 10.11
N VAL A 70 12.83 -5.97 10.11
CA VAL A 70 13.39 -7.22 9.57
C VAL A 70 12.92 -8.44 10.37
N GLU A 71 12.90 -8.36 11.70
CA GLU A 71 12.37 -9.43 12.56
C GLU A 71 10.90 -9.73 12.26
N LEU A 72 10.07 -8.71 12.02
CA LEU A 72 8.67 -8.87 11.67
C LEU A 72 8.48 -9.39 10.25
N ALA A 73 9.30 -8.96 9.29
CA ALA A 73 9.31 -9.50 7.93
C ALA A 73 9.54 -11.01 7.93
N ASN A 74 10.58 -11.46 8.64
CA ASN A 74 10.91 -12.88 8.76
C ASN A 74 9.83 -13.69 9.51
N LYS A 75 9.01 -13.04 10.35
CA LYS A 75 7.95 -13.70 11.11
C LYS A 75 6.64 -13.81 10.32
N PHE A 76 6.29 -12.79 9.55
CA PHE A 76 4.94 -12.63 8.97
C PHE A 76 4.89 -12.81 7.46
N ILE A 77 6.03 -12.92 6.79
CA ILE A 77 6.12 -13.13 5.35
C ILE A 77 6.93 -14.40 5.12
N ASP A 78 6.55 -15.16 4.10
CA ASP A 78 7.38 -16.24 3.58
C ASP A 78 8.77 -15.70 3.23
N GLY A 79 9.83 -16.37 3.70
CA GLY A 79 11.22 -16.00 3.41
C GLY A 79 11.59 -16.05 1.92
N SER A 80 10.73 -16.62 1.07
CA SER A 80 10.85 -16.51 -0.39
C SER A 80 10.37 -15.16 -0.96
N LEU A 81 9.68 -14.34 -0.17
CA LEU A 81 9.07 -13.07 -0.58
C LEU A 81 9.68 -11.90 0.20
N GLU A 82 10.35 -10.99 -0.51
CA GLU A 82 10.87 -9.75 0.05
C GLU A 82 10.00 -8.56 -0.41
N SER A 83 9.01 -8.17 0.41
CA SER A 83 8.12 -7.04 0.10
C SER A 83 7.65 -6.28 1.34
N ASP A 84 8.05 -5.01 1.43
CA ASP A 84 7.58 -4.09 2.47
C ASP A 84 6.05 -3.88 2.43
N HIS A 85 5.46 -4.01 1.24
CA HIS A 85 4.01 -3.80 1.05
C HIS A 85 3.24 -4.96 1.66
N LEU A 86 3.73 -6.19 1.45
CA LEU A 86 3.18 -7.38 2.11
C LEU A 86 3.40 -7.31 3.62
N LEU A 87 4.55 -6.79 4.08
CA LEU A 87 4.78 -6.60 5.51
C LEU A 87 3.71 -5.71 6.15
N LEU A 88 3.40 -4.57 5.52
CA LEU A 88 2.41 -3.63 6.06
C LEU A 88 1.02 -4.25 6.15
N VAL A 89 0.60 -4.98 5.10
CA VAL A 89 -0.69 -5.68 5.09
C VAL A 89 -0.70 -6.78 6.15
N SER A 90 0.27 -7.68 6.14
CA SER A 90 0.36 -8.78 7.10
C SER A 90 0.40 -8.25 8.53
N LEU A 91 1.17 -7.20 8.81
CA LEU A 91 1.25 -6.60 10.13
C LEU A 91 -0.11 -6.07 10.60
N PHE A 92 -0.84 -5.36 9.74
CA PHE A 92 -2.17 -4.84 10.08
C PHE A 92 -3.17 -5.98 10.35
N LEU A 93 -3.19 -7.00 9.50
CA LEU A 93 -4.07 -8.16 9.67
C LEU A 93 -3.79 -8.91 10.98
N HIS A 94 -2.52 -9.08 11.34
CA HIS A 94 -2.14 -9.69 12.61
C HIS A 94 -2.48 -8.79 13.81
N TRP A 95 -2.27 -7.47 13.68
CA TRP A 95 -2.64 -6.52 14.74
C TRP A 95 -4.14 -6.54 15.02
N GLU A 96 -4.96 -6.60 13.98
CA GLU A 96 -6.42 -6.70 14.09
C GLU A 96 -6.86 -7.98 14.79
N GLN A 97 -6.19 -9.11 14.58
CA GLN A 97 -6.48 -10.36 15.30
C GLN A 97 -6.16 -10.32 16.79
N LEU A 98 -5.34 -9.36 17.24
CA LEU A 98 -5.01 -9.17 18.65
C LEU A 98 -6.03 -8.28 19.38
N GLY A 99 -6.99 -7.68 18.67
CA GLY A 99 -8.02 -6.78 19.20
C GLY A 99 -9.34 -6.87 18.42
#